data_AF-A0A965P376-F1
#
_entry.id   AF-A0A965P376-F1
#
_cell.length_a   1.000
_cell.length_b   1.000
_cell.length_c   1.000
_cell.angle_alpha   90.00
_cell.angle_beta   90.00
_cell.angle_gamma   90.00
#
_symmetry.space_group_name_H-M   'P 1'
#
loop_
_entity.id
_entity.type
_entity.pdbx_description
1 polymer ?
#
loop_
_entity_poly.entity_id
_entity_poly.type
_entity_poly.pdbx_seq_one_letter_code
_entity_poly.pdbx_strand_id
1 'polypeptide(L)'
;MHRRDFLSLGSIAAGGLIIPSLFGGQAIAAEELVSTLDVAVKKTLADAAMNAAKAAGATYCDVRIGRYLRQFVITREANVQNIVNTESTGAGVRVIADGAWGFAATNSLTADSVARAARQAVAIAKANAPTLTERVQLAPTPGVGEVSWRTPIVKNAMEVPIKEKVDLLLSTNAAAMGAGADFFQSMLFLVNEQKYFASTDGS
;
A
#
# COMPACT_ATOMS: atom_id res chain seq x y z
N MET A 1 -25.11 0.31 -36.38
CA MET A 1 -24.66 0.15 -34.97
C MET A 1 -25.71 0.83 -34.08
N HIS A 2 -26.43 0.07 -33.25
CA HIS A 2 -27.57 0.60 -32.49
C HIS A 2 -27.09 1.49 -31.33
N ARG A 3 -27.67 2.69 -31.22
CA ARG A 3 -27.37 3.70 -30.18
C ARG A 3 -27.42 3.14 -28.75
N ARG A 4 -28.30 2.16 -28.48
CA ARG A 4 -28.41 1.50 -27.17
C ARG A 4 -27.19 0.64 -26.87
N ASP A 5 -26.67 -0.09 -27.86
CA ASP A 5 -25.48 -0.93 -27.68
C ASP A 5 -24.24 -0.06 -27.46
N PHE A 6 -24.11 1.02 -28.23
CA PHE A 6 -23.02 1.99 -28.06
C PHE A 6 -23.02 2.65 -26.68
N LEU A 7 -24.20 3.09 -26.20
CA LEU A 7 -24.31 3.67 -24.86
C LEU A 7 -24.03 2.63 -23.77
N SER A 8 -24.57 1.41 -23.90
CA SER A 8 -24.33 0.31 -22.97
C SER A 8 -22.84 -0.05 -22.88
N LEU A 9 -22.18 -0.26 -24.03
CA LEU A 9 -20.74 -0.53 -24.12
C LEU A 9 -19.91 0.63 -23.56
N GLY A 10 -20.27 1.88 -23.89
CA GLY A 10 -19.60 3.07 -23.36
C GLY A 10 -19.69 3.19 -21.84
N SER A 11 -20.87 2.93 -21.26
CA SER A 11 -21.05 2.94 -19.81
C SER A 11 -20.31 1.80 -19.09
N ILE A 12 -20.23 0.61 -19.67
CA ILE A 12 -19.46 -0.52 -19.11
C ILE A 12 -17.96 -0.21 -19.15
N ALA A 13 -17.45 0.33 -20.26
CA ALA A 13 -16.04 0.69 -20.41
C ALA A 13 -15.62 1.79 -19.43
N ALA A 14 -16.42 2.85 -19.30
CA ALA A 14 -16.15 3.92 -18.34
C ALA A 14 -16.23 3.45 -16.89
N GLY A 15 -17.21 2.59 -16.55
CA GLY A 15 -17.35 1.99 -15.22
C GLY A 15 -16.14 1.11 -14.86
N GLY A 16 -15.69 0.27 -15.79
CA GLY A 16 -14.53 -0.61 -15.59
C GLY A 16 -13.23 0.13 -15.25
N LEU A 17 -13.04 1.34 -15.77
CA LEU A 17 -11.85 2.17 -15.50
C LEU A 17 -11.88 2.87 -14.14
N ILE A 18 -13.06 3.17 -13.60
CA ILE A 18 -13.21 3.91 -12.33
C ILE A 18 -13.19 2.96 -11.13
N ILE A 19 -13.73 1.75 -11.28
CA ILE A 19 -13.88 0.76 -10.19
C ILE A 19 -12.58 0.54 -9.39
N PRO A 20 -11.38 0.35 -9.99
CA PRO A 20 -10.16 0.11 -9.22
C PRO A 20 -9.79 1.26 -8.25
N SER A 21 -10.04 2.51 -8.67
CA SER A 21 -9.76 3.70 -7.84
C SER A 21 -10.64 3.77 -6.59
N LEU A 22 -11.87 3.24 -6.65
CA LEU A 22 -12.76 3.12 -5.49
C LEU A 22 -12.26 2.08 -4.46
N PHE A 23 -11.43 1.15 -4.89
CA PHE A 23 -10.81 0.12 -4.04
C PHE A 23 -9.36 0.46 -3.63
N GLY A 24 -8.95 1.73 -3.80
CA GLY A 24 -7.74 2.28 -3.21
C GLY A 24 -6.42 1.83 -3.85
N GLY A 25 -6.38 1.61 -5.16
CA GLY A 25 -5.16 1.24 -5.87
C GLY A 25 -5.31 1.09 -7.38
N GLN A 26 -4.23 0.71 -8.04
CA GLN A 26 -4.24 0.33 -9.45
C GLN A 26 -4.70 -1.12 -9.60
N ALA A 27 -5.48 -1.43 -10.64
CA ALA A 27 -5.84 -2.82 -10.93
C ALA A 27 -4.60 -3.62 -11.34
N ILE A 28 -4.50 -4.86 -10.84
CA ILE A 28 -3.37 -5.75 -11.12
C ILE A 28 -3.86 -7.15 -11.50
N ALA A 29 -3.01 -7.91 -12.17
CA ALA A 29 -3.24 -9.32 -12.46
C ALA A 29 -3.23 -10.16 -11.16
N ALA A 30 -3.83 -11.35 -11.18
CA ALA A 30 -3.92 -12.19 -9.98
C ALA A 30 -2.55 -12.71 -9.52
N GLU A 31 -1.64 -12.94 -10.46
CA GLU A 31 -0.28 -13.42 -10.25
C GLU A 31 0.55 -12.41 -9.45
N GLU A 32 0.23 -11.11 -9.56
CA GLU A 32 0.90 -10.05 -8.80
C GLU A 32 0.57 -10.09 -7.30
N LEU A 33 -0.54 -10.71 -6.88
CA LEU A 33 -0.94 -10.79 -5.46
C LEU A 33 0.07 -11.56 -4.59
N VAL A 34 0.93 -12.37 -5.21
CA VAL A 34 1.96 -13.17 -4.54
C VAL A 34 3.38 -12.71 -4.88
N SER A 35 3.54 -11.75 -5.78
CA SER A 35 4.85 -11.25 -6.20
C SER A 35 5.44 -10.31 -5.13
N THR A 36 6.76 -10.11 -5.15
CA THR A 36 7.43 -9.17 -4.24
C THR A 36 8.22 -8.12 -5.01
N LEU A 37 8.28 -6.89 -4.48
CA LEU A 37 9.21 -5.89 -5.02
C LEU A 37 10.65 -6.26 -4.65
N ASP A 38 11.56 -6.21 -5.62
CA ASP A 38 12.98 -6.53 -5.46
C ASP A 38 13.61 -5.69 -4.32
N VAL A 39 14.40 -6.37 -3.47
CA VAL A 39 15.16 -5.75 -2.38
C VAL A 39 16.15 -4.72 -2.92
N ALA A 40 16.82 -4.98 -4.04
CA ALA A 40 17.78 -4.06 -4.63
C ALA A 40 17.13 -2.73 -5.04
N VAL A 41 15.91 -2.78 -5.59
CA VAL A 41 15.13 -1.59 -5.95
C VAL A 41 14.77 -0.80 -4.69
N LYS A 42 14.26 -1.46 -3.65
CA LYS A 42 13.88 -0.82 -2.38
C LYS A 42 15.08 -0.16 -1.71
N LYS A 43 16.23 -0.83 -1.70
CA LYS A 43 17.49 -0.31 -1.19
C LYS A 43 17.94 0.93 -1.96
N THR A 44 17.95 0.87 -3.29
CA THR A 44 18.30 2.01 -4.15
C THR A 44 17.43 3.24 -3.87
N LEU A 45 16.11 3.05 -3.71
CA LEU A 45 15.18 4.12 -3.39
C LEU A 45 15.42 4.69 -1.98
N ALA A 46 15.64 3.83 -0.99
CA ALA A 46 15.93 4.26 0.37
C ALA A 46 17.25 5.03 0.45
N ASP A 47 18.30 4.54 -0.20
CA ASP A 47 19.60 5.20 -0.28
C ASP A 47 19.49 6.59 -0.93
N ALA A 48 18.74 6.71 -2.03
CA ALA A 48 18.50 8.00 -2.68
C ALA A 48 17.82 9.01 -1.74
N ALA A 49 16.80 8.58 -0.99
CA ALA A 49 16.10 9.43 -0.03
C ALA A 49 16.98 9.80 1.17
N MET A 50 17.69 8.84 1.77
CA MET A 50 18.58 9.09 2.91
C MET A 50 19.75 10.00 2.53
N ASN A 51 20.38 9.79 1.37
CA ASN A 51 21.46 10.65 0.88
C ASN A 51 20.96 12.08 0.62
N ALA A 52 19.79 12.23 0.00
CA ALA A 52 19.19 13.55 -0.22
C ALA A 52 18.82 14.26 1.09
N ALA A 53 18.31 13.53 2.09
CA ALA A 53 18.01 14.08 3.40
C ALA A 53 19.29 14.56 4.12
N LYS A 54 20.34 13.72 4.16
CA LYS A 54 21.65 14.07 4.74
C LYS A 54 22.24 15.31 4.08
N ALA A 55 22.27 15.35 2.74
CA ALA A 55 22.78 16.49 1.98
C ALA A 55 22.00 17.79 2.24
N ALA A 56 20.71 17.69 2.56
CA ALA A 56 19.86 18.84 2.91
C ALA A 56 19.97 19.28 4.39
N GLY A 57 20.74 18.56 5.21
CA GLY A 57 21.03 18.90 6.60
C GLY A 57 20.18 18.13 7.64
N ALA A 58 19.60 16.98 7.28
CA ALA A 58 18.98 16.11 8.28
C ALA A 58 20.06 15.44 9.15
N THR A 59 19.84 15.42 10.47
CA THR A 59 20.65 14.65 11.42
C THR A 59 20.18 13.19 11.52
N TYR A 60 18.95 12.92 11.09
CA TYR A 60 18.39 11.58 11.01
C TYR A 60 17.39 11.51 9.84
N CYS A 61 17.35 10.36 9.16
CA CYS A 61 16.33 10.05 8.16
C CYS A 61 15.93 8.58 8.28
N ASP A 62 14.64 8.31 8.17
CA ASP A 62 14.13 6.98 7.89
C ASP A 62 13.17 6.98 6.70
N VAL A 63 13.21 5.87 5.97
CA VAL A 63 12.45 5.65 4.75
C VAL A 63 11.64 4.38 4.91
N ARG A 64 10.35 4.47 4.62
CA ARG A 64 9.42 3.33 4.59
C ARG A 64 8.86 3.18 3.20
N ILE A 65 9.13 2.06 2.55
CA ILE A 65 8.55 1.70 1.26
C ILE A 65 7.49 0.64 1.50
N GLY A 66 6.25 0.97 1.16
CA GLY A 66 5.11 0.08 1.29
C GLY A 66 4.63 -0.39 -0.08
N ARG A 67 4.25 -1.66 -0.17
CA ARG A 67 3.47 -2.25 -1.26
C ARG A 67 2.32 -3.03 -0.63
N TYR A 68 1.11 -2.67 -0.99
CA TYR A 68 -0.13 -3.23 -0.46
C TYR A 68 -0.90 -3.85 -1.62
N LEU A 69 -0.91 -5.18 -1.64
CA LEU A 69 -1.64 -5.99 -2.61
C LEU A 69 -2.95 -6.43 -1.95
N ARG A 70 -4.08 -6.22 -2.62
CA ARG A 70 -5.40 -6.49 -2.06
C ARG A 70 -6.27 -7.23 -3.04
N GLN A 71 -7.08 -8.15 -2.52
CA GLN A 71 -8.13 -8.79 -3.30
C GLN A 71 -9.47 -8.58 -2.59
N PHE A 72 -10.46 -8.12 -3.35
CA PHE A 72 -11.85 -7.99 -2.93
C PHE A 72 -12.68 -9.01 -3.71
N VAL A 73 -13.39 -9.88 -2.99
CA VAL A 73 -14.41 -10.78 -3.56
C VAL A 73 -15.71 -10.41 -2.90
N ILE A 74 -16.67 -9.91 -3.67
CA ILE A 74 -17.94 -9.38 -3.17
C ILE A 74 -19.06 -10.19 -3.79
N THR A 75 -19.95 -10.71 -2.95
CA THR A 75 -21.14 -11.44 -3.40
C THR A 75 -22.38 -10.89 -2.72
N ARG A 76 -23.54 -11.11 -3.34
CA ARG A 76 -24.85 -10.77 -2.83
C ARG A 76 -25.81 -11.87 -3.22
N GLU A 77 -26.45 -12.48 -2.23
CA GLU A 77 -27.33 -13.63 -2.43
C GLU A 77 -26.63 -14.70 -3.30
N ALA A 78 -27.19 -15.05 -4.46
CA ALA A 78 -26.62 -16.03 -5.39
C ALA A 78 -25.61 -15.44 -6.40
N ASN A 79 -25.34 -14.13 -6.35
CA ASN A 79 -24.60 -13.42 -7.39
C ASN A 79 -23.22 -12.95 -6.93
N VAL A 80 -22.21 -13.17 -7.77
CA VAL A 80 -20.92 -12.48 -7.62
C VAL A 80 -21.08 -11.05 -8.13
N GLN A 81 -20.83 -10.09 -7.26
CA GLN A 81 -20.96 -8.66 -7.58
C GLN A 81 -19.67 -8.10 -8.14
N ASN A 82 -18.52 -8.46 -7.56
CA ASN A 82 -17.23 -7.97 -8.01
C ASN A 82 -16.09 -8.88 -7.57
N ILE A 83 -15.05 -8.96 -8.40
CA ILE A 83 -13.75 -9.53 -8.06
C ILE A 83 -12.71 -8.55 -8.58
N VAL A 84 -11.94 -7.95 -7.67
CA VAL A 84 -10.92 -6.98 -8.05
C VAL A 84 -9.66 -7.16 -7.23
N ASN A 85 -8.52 -7.12 -7.91
CA ASN A 85 -7.20 -7.12 -7.32
C ASN A 85 -6.62 -5.71 -7.48
N THR A 86 -6.09 -5.15 -6.40
CA THR A 86 -5.48 -3.82 -6.42
C THR A 86 -4.10 -3.81 -5.81
N GLU A 87 -3.28 -2.88 -6.29
CA GLU A 87 -1.99 -2.54 -5.71
C GLU A 87 -1.95 -1.07 -5.32
N SER A 88 -1.37 -0.78 -4.17
CA SER A 88 -0.92 0.56 -3.79
C SER A 88 0.53 0.51 -3.34
N THR A 89 1.36 1.39 -3.90
CA THR A 89 2.77 1.51 -3.56
C THR A 89 3.12 2.94 -3.21
N GLY A 90 4.14 3.10 -2.37
CA GLY A 90 4.67 4.42 -2.04
C GLY A 90 5.83 4.38 -1.07
N ALA A 91 6.49 5.52 -0.95
CA ALA A 91 7.58 5.75 -0.02
C ALA A 91 7.23 6.92 0.90
N GLY A 92 7.32 6.70 2.21
CA GLY A 92 7.29 7.74 3.23
C GLY A 92 8.70 8.03 3.71
N VAL A 93 9.03 9.31 3.86
CA VAL A 93 10.31 9.76 4.40
C VAL A 93 10.05 10.62 5.64
N ARG A 94 10.72 10.28 6.73
CA ARG A 94 10.69 11.03 7.97
C ARG A 94 12.10 11.44 8.36
N VAL A 95 12.28 12.69 8.74
CA VAL A 95 13.60 13.26 9.04
C VAL A 95 13.59 14.06 10.33
N ILE A 96 14.76 14.15 10.96
CA ILE A 96 15.06 15.20 11.94
C ILE A 96 16.00 16.20 11.28
N ALA A 97 15.63 17.47 11.26
CA ALA A 97 16.51 18.57 10.84
C ALA A 97 16.33 19.75 11.80
N ASP A 98 17.44 20.39 12.19
CA ASP A 98 17.47 21.47 13.18
C ASP A 98 16.74 21.14 14.50
N GLY A 99 16.70 19.85 14.86
CA GLY A 99 16.02 19.35 16.06
C GLY A 99 14.51 19.11 15.91
N ALA A 100 13.95 19.28 14.72
CA ALA A 100 12.53 19.14 14.43
C ALA A 100 12.20 17.95 13.54
N TRP A 101 10.99 17.43 13.67
CA TRP A 101 10.46 16.43 12.74
C TRP A 101 9.92 17.06 11.46
N GLY A 102 10.15 16.34 10.35
CA GLY A 102 9.52 16.60 9.07
C GLY A 102 9.17 15.31 8.36
N PHE A 103 8.09 15.35 7.59
CA PHE A 103 7.50 14.19 6.94
C PHE A 103 7.09 14.54 5.52
N ALA A 104 7.31 13.63 4.58
CA ALA A 104 6.76 13.70 3.24
C ALA A 104 6.59 12.29 2.68
N ALA A 105 5.78 12.15 1.64
CA ALA A 105 5.57 10.87 0.97
C ALA A 105 5.37 11.05 -0.52
N THR A 106 5.58 9.97 -1.28
CA THR A 106 5.30 9.89 -2.71
C THR A 106 4.81 8.50 -3.08
N ASN A 107 3.89 8.41 -4.03
CA ASN A 107 3.50 7.14 -4.67
C ASN A 107 4.28 6.87 -5.96
N SER A 108 5.15 7.78 -6.39
CA SER A 108 6.08 7.59 -7.51
C SER A 108 7.38 6.99 -6.98
N LEU A 109 7.58 5.69 -7.22
CA LEU A 109 8.77 4.94 -6.79
C LEU A 109 9.95 5.10 -7.77
N THR A 110 10.44 6.34 -7.92
CA THR A 110 11.71 6.64 -8.61
C THR A 110 12.68 7.30 -7.66
N ALA A 111 13.99 7.13 -7.90
CA ALA A 111 15.04 7.71 -7.07
C ALA A 111 14.87 9.24 -6.91
N ASP A 112 14.52 9.94 -7.99
CA ASP A 112 14.29 11.38 -7.96
C ASP A 112 13.04 11.75 -7.15
N SER A 113 11.95 10.99 -7.28
CA SER A 113 10.71 11.24 -6.55
C SER A 113 10.90 11.07 -5.05
N VAL A 114 11.58 10.01 -4.61
CA VAL A 114 11.86 9.77 -3.18
C VAL A 114 12.89 10.76 -2.63
N ALA A 115 13.89 11.16 -3.42
CA ALA A 115 14.83 12.20 -3.05
C ALA A 115 14.15 13.59 -2.93
N ARG A 116 13.20 13.91 -3.80
CA ARG A 116 12.36 15.12 -3.68
C ARG A 116 11.53 15.09 -2.40
N ALA A 117 10.88 13.97 -2.10
CA ALA A 117 10.13 13.81 -0.86
C ALA A 117 11.04 14.01 0.37
N ALA A 118 12.25 13.44 0.37
CA ALA A 118 13.22 13.65 1.43
C ALA A 118 13.60 15.12 1.63
N ARG A 119 13.90 15.86 0.56
CA ARG A 119 14.17 17.31 0.64
C ARG A 119 12.98 18.11 1.16
N GLN A 120 11.77 17.75 0.74
CA GLN A 120 10.55 18.37 1.24
C GLN A 120 10.36 18.11 2.74
N ALA A 121 10.58 16.88 3.21
CA ALA A 121 10.53 16.54 4.63
C ALA A 121 11.53 17.39 5.43
N VAL A 122 12.74 17.60 4.92
CA VAL A 122 13.75 18.47 5.55
C VAL A 122 13.29 19.93 5.61
N ALA A 123 12.73 20.46 4.52
CA ALA A 123 12.20 21.82 4.50
C ALA A 123 11.07 22.00 5.53
N ILE A 124 10.17 21.02 5.66
CA ILE A 124 9.10 21.01 6.66
C ILE A 124 9.69 20.99 8.08
N ALA A 125 10.69 20.13 8.35
CA ALA A 125 11.37 20.09 9.64
C ALA A 125 11.96 21.47 10.00
N LYS A 126 12.73 22.06 9.08
CA LYS A 126 13.35 23.38 9.29
C LYS A 126 12.34 24.49 9.51
N ALA A 127 11.19 24.46 8.82
CA ALA A 127 10.11 25.41 9.04
C ALA A 127 9.45 25.27 10.42
N ASN A 128 9.40 24.04 10.96
CA ASN A 128 8.87 23.76 12.29
C ASN A 128 9.89 24.02 13.41
N ALA A 129 11.19 24.04 13.12
CA ALA A 129 12.24 24.17 14.12
C ALA A 129 12.10 25.40 15.06
N PRO A 130 11.70 26.60 14.58
CA PRO A 130 11.54 27.77 15.44
C PRO A 130 10.42 27.67 16.48
N THR A 131 9.44 26.77 16.30
CA THR A 131 8.31 26.62 17.23
C THR A 131 8.54 25.57 18.31
N LEU A 132 9.69 24.89 18.30
CA LEU A 132 10.03 23.87 19.28
C LEU A 132 10.45 24.48 20.61
N THR A 133 9.86 23.97 21.69
CA THR A 133 10.34 24.22 23.05
C THR A 133 11.55 23.35 23.39
N GLU A 134 11.60 22.12 22.86
CA GLU A 134 12.69 21.16 23.07
C GLU A 134 13.03 20.45 21.76
N ARG A 135 14.33 20.15 21.57
CA ARG A 135 14.80 19.43 20.39
C ARG A 135 14.47 17.95 20.49
N VAL A 136 14.09 17.34 19.37
CA VAL A 136 13.91 15.89 19.25
C VAL A 136 15.24 15.19 19.50
N GLN A 137 15.23 14.23 20.43
CA GLN A 137 16.33 13.31 20.70
C GLN A 137 15.81 11.89 20.58
N LEU A 138 16.48 11.07 19.78
CA LEU A 138 16.17 9.65 19.68
C LEU A 138 16.89 8.88 20.80
N ALA A 139 16.22 7.88 21.35
CA ALA A 139 16.87 6.93 22.25
C ALA A 139 17.98 6.18 21.48
N PRO A 140 19.20 6.05 22.04
CA PRO A 140 20.26 5.26 21.41
C PRO A 140 19.78 3.84 21.14
N THR A 141 19.79 3.45 19.87
CA THR A 141 19.37 2.11 19.43
C THR A 141 20.45 1.58 18.49
N PRO A 142 20.94 0.34 18.69
CA PRO A 142 21.87 -0.25 17.74
C PRO A 142 21.15 -0.49 16.41
N GLY A 143 21.79 -0.14 15.29
CA GLY A 143 21.34 -0.56 13.97
C GLY A 143 21.27 -2.10 13.89
N VAL A 144 20.23 -2.62 13.26
CA VAL A 144 20.02 -4.08 13.15
C VAL A 144 20.57 -4.66 11.85
N GLY A 145 21.08 -3.81 10.94
CA GLY A 145 21.52 -4.23 9.61
C GLY A 145 20.39 -4.81 8.77
N GLU A 146 20.75 -5.69 7.82
CA GLU A 146 19.76 -6.30 6.92
C GLU A 146 19.04 -7.46 7.61
N VAL A 147 17.81 -7.20 8.03
CA VAL A 147 16.91 -8.21 8.62
C VAL A 147 15.64 -8.38 7.80
N SER A 148 15.09 -9.58 7.81
CA SER A 148 13.84 -9.91 7.15
C SER A 148 12.95 -10.69 8.08
N TRP A 149 11.68 -10.31 8.12
CA TRP A 149 10.65 -11.00 8.88
C TRP A 149 9.39 -11.15 8.04
N ARG A 150 8.71 -12.27 8.20
CA ARG A 150 7.41 -12.55 7.58
C ARG A 150 6.49 -13.13 8.64
N THR A 151 5.21 -12.74 8.59
CA THR A 151 4.19 -13.33 9.43
C THR A 151 4.13 -14.84 9.18
N PRO A 152 4.24 -15.69 10.23
CA PRO A 152 4.08 -17.12 10.06
C PRO A 152 2.60 -17.41 9.74
N ILE A 153 2.30 -17.65 8.47
CA ILE A 153 0.96 -17.98 7.98
C ILE A 153 0.85 -19.47 7.68
N VAL A 154 -0.25 -20.10 8.08
CA VAL A 154 -0.53 -21.52 7.79
C VAL A 154 -1.06 -21.70 6.36
N LYS A 155 -1.92 -20.78 5.90
CA LYS A 155 -2.51 -20.78 4.56
C LYS A 155 -2.49 -19.35 4.01
N ASN A 156 -1.82 -19.14 2.88
CA ASN A 156 -1.80 -17.86 2.20
C ASN A 156 -3.11 -17.64 1.45
N ALA A 157 -3.94 -16.69 1.91
CA ALA A 157 -5.22 -16.40 1.28
C ALA A 157 -5.09 -15.90 -0.16
N MET A 158 -3.95 -15.32 -0.56
CA MET A 158 -3.72 -14.89 -1.95
C MET A 158 -3.53 -16.07 -2.91
N GLU A 159 -2.99 -17.19 -2.44
CA GLU A 159 -2.77 -18.41 -3.24
C GLU A 159 -4.02 -19.28 -3.37
N VAL A 160 -5.02 -19.07 -2.53
CA VAL A 160 -6.28 -19.81 -2.60
C VAL A 160 -6.99 -19.50 -3.92
N PRO A 161 -7.39 -20.52 -4.71
CA PRO A 161 -8.12 -20.32 -5.94
C PRO A 161 -9.36 -19.45 -5.76
N ILE A 162 -9.61 -18.56 -6.72
CA ILE A 162 -10.75 -17.64 -6.65
C ILE A 162 -12.09 -18.39 -6.55
N LYS A 163 -12.19 -19.56 -7.18
CA LYS A 163 -13.38 -20.42 -7.13
C LYS A 163 -13.71 -20.82 -5.69
N GLU A 164 -12.73 -21.29 -4.91
CA GLU A 164 -12.96 -21.67 -3.51
C GLU A 164 -13.46 -20.50 -2.66
N LYS A 165 -12.93 -19.30 -2.90
CA LYS A 165 -13.36 -18.06 -2.22
C LYS A 165 -14.80 -17.71 -2.57
N VAL A 166 -15.16 -17.79 -3.84
CA VAL A 166 -16.53 -17.50 -4.31
C VAL A 166 -17.51 -18.54 -3.76
N ASP A 167 -17.18 -19.82 -3.82
CA ASP A 167 -18.03 -20.91 -3.31
C ASP A 167 -18.28 -20.74 -1.80
N LEU A 168 -17.26 -20.35 -1.03
CA LEU A 168 -17.40 -20.03 0.40
C LEU A 168 -18.40 -18.89 0.63
N LEU A 169 -18.29 -17.80 -0.12
CA LEU A 169 -19.18 -16.66 0.05
C LEU A 169 -20.63 -16.97 -0.37
N LEU A 170 -20.81 -17.65 -1.51
CA LEU A 170 -22.15 -18.01 -2.00
C LEU A 170 -22.84 -19.04 -1.09
N SER A 171 -22.10 -20.02 -0.57
CA SER A 171 -22.66 -20.97 0.40
C SER A 171 -23.03 -20.29 1.72
N THR A 172 -22.24 -19.31 2.18
CA THR A 172 -22.57 -18.49 3.35
C THR A 172 -23.84 -17.68 3.12
N ASN A 173 -24.00 -17.06 1.94
CA ASN A 173 -25.21 -16.32 1.59
C ASN A 173 -26.42 -17.24 1.54
N ALA A 174 -26.31 -18.41 0.90
CA ALA A 174 -27.40 -19.36 0.78
C ALA A 174 -27.88 -19.87 2.15
N ALA A 175 -26.94 -20.13 3.07
CA ALA A 175 -27.28 -20.52 4.44
C ALA A 175 -28.05 -19.41 5.19
N ALA A 176 -27.62 -18.15 5.04
CA ALA A 176 -28.31 -17.01 5.67
C ALA A 176 -29.71 -16.79 5.09
N MET A 177 -29.88 -16.87 3.77
CA MET A 177 -31.19 -16.78 3.10
C MET A 177 -32.11 -17.92 3.55
N GLY A 178 -31.59 -19.16 3.63
CA GLY A 178 -32.33 -20.33 4.11
C GLY A 178 -32.75 -20.23 5.58
N ALA A 179 -32.04 -19.44 6.39
CA ALA A 179 -32.39 -19.12 7.76
C ALA A 179 -33.41 -17.96 7.91
N GLY A 180 -33.92 -17.43 6.79
CA GLY A 180 -34.96 -16.40 6.78
C GLY A 180 -34.46 -14.96 6.58
N ALA A 181 -33.20 -14.76 6.16
CA ALA A 181 -32.75 -13.43 5.74
C ALA A 181 -33.42 -13.02 4.42
N ASP A 182 -33.97 -11.81 4.35
CA ASP A 182 -34.53 -11.24 3.10
C ASP A 182 -33.45 -10.70 2.15
N PHE A 183 -32.27 -10.39 2.70
CA PHE A 183 -31.13 -9.87 1.96
C PHE A 183 -29.84 -10.29 2.68
N PHE A 184 -28.84 -10.73 1.92
CA PHE A 184 -27.53 -11.03 2.48
C PHE A 184 -26.40 -10.71 1.50
N GLN A 185 -25.37 -10.06 2.02
CA GLN A 185 -24.16 -9.71 1.29
C GLN A 185 -22.95 -10.20 2.07
N SER A 186 -21.97 -10.79 1.39
CA SER A 186 -20.73 -11.21 1.99
C SER A 186 -19.53 -10.77 1.16
N MET A 187 -18.40 -10.59 1.84
CA MET A 187 -17.18 -10.08 1.24
C MET A 187 -15.97 -10.75 1.87
N LEU A 188 -14.98 -11.09 1.03
CA LEU A 188 -13.61 -11.30 1.46
C LEU A 188 -12.78 -10.09 1.08
N PHE A 189 -12.08 -9.53 2.06
CA PHE A 189 -11.05 -8.53 1.87
C PHE A 189 -9.71 -9.13 2.31
N LEU A 190 -8.84 -9.40 1.35
CA LEU A 190 -7.55 -10.03 1.57
C LEU A 190 -6.44 -9.01 1.36
N VAL A 191 -5.40 -9.05 2.19
CA VAL A 191 -4.26 -8.13 2.13
C VAL A 191 -2.96 -8.91 2.17
N ASN A 192 -2.05 -8.61 1.24
CA ASN A 192 -0.65 -8.96 1.29
C ASN A 192 0.14 -7.65 1.39
N GLU A 193 0.76 -7.45 2.55
CA GLU A 193 1.46 -6.22 2.88
C GLU A 193 2.96 -6.47 2.91
N GLN A 194 3.68 -5.67 2.13
CA GLN A 194 5.14 -5.72 2.02
C GLN A 194 5.69 -4.38 2.44
N LYS A 195 6.55 -4.40 3.46
CA LYS A 195 7.16 -3.20 4.01
C LYS A 195 8.68 -3.34 3.97
N TYR A 196 9.34 -2.26 3.60
CA TYR A 196 10.77 -2.09 3.70
C TYR A 196 11.05 -0.84 4.52
N PHE A 197 11.97 -0.95 5.45
CA PHE A 197 12.42 0.12 6.32
C PHE A 197 13.93 0.24 6.17
N ALA A 198 14.42 1.47 6.15
CA ALA A 198 15.83 1.78 6.26
C ALA A 198 16.00 3.11 6.99
N SER A 199 17.06 3.26 7.77
CA SER A 199 17.34 4.48 8.52
C SER A 199 18.83 4.77 8.64
N THR A 200 19.13 6.05 8.86
CA THR A 200 20.52 6.53 8.92
C THR A 200 21.29 6.10 10.16
N ASP A 201 20.64 5.43 11.11
CA ASP A 201 21.24 4.82 12.31
C ASP A 201 21.66 3.35 12.10
N GLY A 202 21.56 2.83 10.86
CA GLY A 202 22.12 1.53 10.49
C GLY A 202 21.13 0.37 10.49
N SER A 203 19.84 0.66 10.34
CA SER A 203 18.79 -0.33 10.09
C SER A 203 18.26 -0.28 8.66
#